data_AF-A0A6N2AVX3-F1
#
_entry.id   AF-A0A6N2AVX3-F1
#
_cell.length_a   1.000
_cell.length_b   1.000
_cell.length_c   1.000
_cell.angle_alpha   90.00
_cell.angle_beta   90.00
_cell.angle_gamma   90.00
#
_symmetry.space_group_name_H-M   'P 1'
#
loop_
_entity.id
_entity.type
_entity.pdbx_description
1 polymer ?
#
loop_
_entity_poly.entity_id
_entity_poly.type
_entity_poly.pdbx_seq_one_letter_code
_entity_poly.pdbx_strand_id
1 'polypeptide(L)'
;MIEGNSLYVENVNGDNNQFTTFNACVTAYVDLLQKSCSCIEYDLIKIPCAHAMTALRQKHENEHEELLNVKIYPPLVDIKLGRKIRKRVKSIDENFKSKRRNKCSICKRTGHKRTTCVNKNTS
;
A
#
# COMPACT_ATOMS: atom_id res chain seq x y z
N MET A 1 -15.42 4.01 21.10
CA MET A 1 -15.17 4.08 19.64
C MET A 1 -14.96 5.55 19.33
N ILE A 2 -13.72 6.00 19.18
CA ILE A 2 -13.45 7.40 18.82
C ILE A 2 -13.39 7.43 17.30
N GLU A 3 -14.36 8.12 16.72
CA GLU A 3 -14.54 8.36 15.30
C GLU A 3 -13.30 9.02 14.69
N GLY A 4 -13.09 8.76 13.40
CA GLY A 4 -11.86 9.04 12.68
C GLY A 4 -11.27 10.41 12.94
N ASN A 5 -9.94 10.41 13.10
CA ASN A 5 -9.06 11.57 13.22
C ASN A 5 -9.12 12.43 11.94
N SER A 6 -10.24 13.10 11.69
CA SER A 6 -10.50 13.90 10.50
C SER A 6 -9.79 15.25 10.64
N LEU A 7 -8.76 15.45 9.82
CA LEU A 7 -8.08 16.74 9.68
C LEU A 7 -8.84 17.57 8.66
N TYR A 8 -9.37 18.71 9.07
CA TYR A 8 -9.97 19.71 8.17
C TYR A 8 -8.87 20.57 7.55
N VAL A 9 -9.02 21.00 6.30
CA VAL A 9 -8.01 21.77 5.57
C VAL A 9 -8.63 23.02 4.97
N GLU A 10 -7.98 24.17 5.16
CA GLU A 10 -8.35 25.46 4.57
C GLU A 10 -7.17 26.07 3.80
N ASN A 11 -7.44 26.68 2.65
CA ASN A 11 -6.44 27.40 1.85
C ASN A 11 -6.25 28.81 2.39
N VAL A 12 -5.01 29.25 2.53
CA VAL A 12 -4.70 30.59 3.03
C VAL A 12 -4.76 31.59 1.88
N ASN A 13 -5.73 32.52 1.94
CA ASN A 13 -5.76 33.75 1.13
C ASN A 13 -5.43 33.60 -0.38
N GLY A 14 -5.93 32.55 -1.03
CA GLY A 14 -5.75 32.33 -2.47
C GLY A 14 -4.38 31.80 -2.89
N ASP A 15 -3.51 31.41 -1.94
CA ASP A 15 -2.27 30.71 -2.23
C ASP A 15 -2.51 29.19 -2.31
N ASN A 16 -2.25 28.60 -3.48
CA ASN A 16 -2.46 27.17 -3.75
C ASN A 16 -1.41 26.25 -3.10
N ASN A 17 -0.42 26.80 -2.41
CA ASN A 17 0.63 26.06 -1.73
C ASN A 17 0.59 26.23 -0.20
N GLN A 18 -0.18 27.19 0.33
CA GLN A 18 -0.26 27.46 1.76
C GLN A 18 -1.61 27.02 2.35
N PHE A 19 -1.56 26.13 3.33
CA PHE A 19 -2.72 25.46 3.90
C PHE A 19 -2.67 25.52 5.42
N THR A 20 -3.85 25.66 6.04
CA THR A 20 -4.03 25.45 7.46
C THR A 20 -4.82 24.17 7.68
N THR A 21 -4.25 23.25 8.45
CA THR A 21 -4.86 21.96 8.77
C THR A 21 -5.25 21.93 10.25
N PHE A 22 -6.48 21.50 10.55
CA PHE A 22 -7.07 21.57 11.88
C PHE A 22 -7.53 20.20 12.35
N ASN A 23 -7.24 19.88 13.60
CA ASN A 23 -7.91 18.87 14.42
C ASN A 23 -8.44 19.54 15.70
N ALA A 24 -9.29 18.86 16.47
CA ALA A 24 -9.92 19.37 17.69
C ALA A 24 -8.95 20.01 18.71
N CYS A 25 -7.66 19.69 18.68
CA CYS A 25 -6.64 20.25 19.58
C CYS A 25 -5.40 20.81 18.89
N VAL A 26 -5.28 20.72 17.55
CA VAL A 26 -4.02 21.05 16.85
C VAL A 26 -4.31 21.79 15.56
N THR A 27 -3.68 22.95 15.40
CA THR A 27 -3.64 23.71 14.15
C THR A 27 -2.23 23.61 13.58
N ALA A 28 -2.08 23.12 12.36
CA ALA A 28 -0.78 23.01 11.71
C ALA A 28 -0.78 23.74 10.36
N TYR A 29 0.26 24.56 10.17
CA TYR A 29 0.50 25.27 8.92
C TYR A 29 1.33 24.42 7.99
N VAL A 30 1.01 24.42 6.70
CA VAL A 30 1.72 23.68 5.66
C VAL A 30 2.02 24.60 4.49
N ASP A 31 3.28 24.63 4.06
CA ASP A 31 3.69 25.22 2.78
C ASP A 31 4.27 24.10 1.88
N LEU A 32 3.52 23.77 0.83
CA LEU A 32 3.87 22.71 -0.12
C LEU A 32 5.03 23.11 -1.06
N LEU A 33 5.24 24.41 -1.30
CA LEU A 33 6.32 24.90 -2.14
C LEU A 33 7.65 24.79 -1.40
N GLN A 34 7.69 25.26 -0.14
CA GLN A 34 8.86 25.17 0.72
C GLN A 34 9.07 23.76 1.30
N LYS A 35 8.07 22.88 1.15
CA LYS A 35 8.03 21.56 1.78
C LYS A 35 8.22 21.65 3.28
N SER A 36 7.41 22.50 3.91
CA SER A 36 7.48 22.81 5.33
C SER A 36 6.14 22.59 6.02
N CYS A 37 6.20 22.29 7.31
CA CYS A 37 5.02 22.19 8.15
C CYS A 37 5.37 22.60 9.58
N SER A 38 4.46 23.25 10.29
CA SER A 38 4.68 23.63 11.69
C SER A 38 4.91 22.43 12.63
N CYS A 39 4.62 21.19 12.20
CA CYS A 39 5.00 19.98 12.93
C CYS A 39 6.48 19.59 12.76
N ILE A 40 7.25 20.32 11.93
CA ILE A 40 8.69 20.17 11.65
C ILE A 40 9.08 18.84 10.96
N GLU A 41 8.25 17.81 11.04
CA GLU A 41 8.51 16.53 10.37
C GLU A 41 8.72 16.73 8.87
N TYR A 42 7.84 17.47 8.21
CA TYR A 42 7.97 17.70 6.78
C TYR A 42 9.26 18.48 6.46
N ASP A 43 9.62 19.44 7.30
CA ASP A 43 10.85 20.22 7.15
C ASP A 43 12.11 19.37 7.26
N LEU A 44 12.15 18.47 8.22
CA LEU A 44 13.34 17.71 8.59
C LEU A 44 13.62 16.56 7.62
N ILE A 45 12.62 15.74 7.32
CA ILE A 45 12.82 14.52 6.53
C ILE A 45 12.38 14.67 5.07
N LYS A 46 11.72 15.78 4.71
CA LYS A 46 11.19 16.06 3.36
C LYS A 46 10.22 15.00 2.83
N ILE A 47 9.69 14.18 3.74
CA ILE A 47 8.58 13.26 3.52
C ILE A 47 7.32 13.94 4.05
N PRO A 48 6.21 14.00 3.28
CA PRO A 48 4.97 14.63 3.74
C PRO A 48 4.45 14.01 5.05
N CYS A 49 4.19 14.85 6.05
CA CYS A 49 3.50 14.45 7.28
C CYS A 49 1.97 14.33 7.04
N ALA A 50 1.21 13.92 8.06
CA ALA A 50 -0.26 13.81 7.94
C ALA A 50 -0.91 15.13 7.47
N HIS A 51 -0.45 16.27 8.00
CA HIS A 51 -0.90 17.61 7.59
C HIS A 51 -0.54 17.92 6.13
N ALA A 52 0.69 17.60 5.71
CA ALA A 52 1.12 17.83 4.33
C ALA A 52 0.37 16.91 3.34
N MET A 53 0.06 15.68 3.74
CA MET A 53 -0.73 14.75 2.93
C MET A 53 -2.17 15.25 2.73
N THR A 54 -2.80 15.82 3.76
CA THR A 54 -4.15 16.39 3.61
C THR A 54 -4.14 17.66 2.75
N ALA A 55 -3.14 18.53 2.89
CA ALA A 55 -2.94 19.68 2.01
C ALA A 55 -2.71 19.30 0.54
N LEU A 56 -1.89 18.28 0.28
CA LEU A 56 -1.67 17.75 -1.08
C LEU A 56 -2.96 17.22 -1.70
N ARG A 57 -3.77 16.48 -0.93
CA ARG A 57 -5.09 16.00 -1.40
C ARG A 57 -5.98 17.18 -1.78
N GLN A 58 -6.07 18.19 -0.92
CA GLN A 58 -6.88 19.38 -1.18
C GLN A 58 -6.43 20.16 -2.43
N LYS A 59 -5.11 20.25 -2.67
CA LYS A 59 -4.57 20.88 -3.88
C LYS A 59 -5.00 20.15 -5.14
N HIS A 60 -4.92 18.81 -5.12
CA HIS A 60 -5.20 17.97 -6.28
C HIS A 60 -6.69 17.66 -6.47
N GLU A 61 -7.54 17.84 -5.46
CA GLU A 61 -9.00 17.73 -5.62
C GLU A 61 -9.55 18.71 -6.67
N ASN A 62 -8.90 19.87 -6.85
CA ASN A 62 -9.24 20.85 -7.87
C ASN A 62 -8.70 20.54 -9.28
N GLU A 63 -7.80 19.56 -9.41
CA GLU A 63 -7.16 19.16 -10.68
C GLU A 63 -7.70 17.82 -11.21
N HIS A 64 -8.60 17.16 -10.47
CA HIS A 64 -8.96 15.76 -10.70
C HIS A 64 -10.30 15.54 -11.43
N GLU A 65 -11.03 16.60 -11.79
CA GLU A 65 -12.32 16.45 -12.49
C GLU A 65 -12.15 15.85 -13.89
N GLU A 66 -11.01 16.09 -14.54
CA GLU A 66 -10.71 15.51 -15.87
C GLU A 66 -10.14 14.09 -15.82
N LEU A 67 -9.47 13.68 -14.73
CA LEU A 67 -8.83 12.37 -14.60
C LEU A 67 -9.79 11.26 -14.15
N LEU A 68 -10.88 11.59 -13.47
CA LEU A 68 -11.95 10.64 -13.11
C LEU A 68 -12.71 10.12 -14.33
N ASN A 69 -12.75 10.91 -15.40
CA ASN A 69 -13.42 10.57 -16.65
C ASN A 69 -12.49 9.86 -17.66
N VAL A 70 -11.20 9.70 -17.34
CA VAL A 70 -10.31 8.89 -18.16
C VAL A 70 -10.66 7.43 -17.93
N LYS A 71 -11.27 6.80 -18.93
CA LYS A 71 -11.50 5.36 -18.93
C LYS A 71 -10.14 4.65 -19.04
N ILE A 72 -9.56 4.31 -17.90
CA ILE A 72 -8.32 3.52 -17.82
C ILE A 72 -8.65 2.10 -18.27
N TYR A 73 -8.14 1.72 -19.45
CA TYR A 73 -8.21 0.34 -19.91
C TYR A 73 -7.08 -0.47 -19.28
N PRO A 74 -7.30 -1.76 -18.96
CA PRO A 74 -6.19 -2.64 -18.63
C PRO A 74 -5.17 -2.63 -19.79
N PRO A 75 -3.88 -2.88 -19.52
CA PRO A 75 -2.89 -2.99 -20.59
C PRO A 75 -3.40 -3.99 -21.64
N LEU A 76 -3.40 -3.59 -22.91
CA LEU A 76 -3.91 -4.42 -24.02
C LEU A 76 -3.12 -5.72 -24.24
N VAL A 77 -2.01 -5.86 -23.52
CA VAL A 77 -1.19 -7.08 -23.53
C VAL A 77 -1.68 -8.00 -22.43
N ASP A 78 -2.29 -9.12 -22.83
CA ASP A 78 -2.46 -10.26 -21.96
C ASP A 78 -1.08 -10.83 -21.63
N ILE A 79 -0.53 -10.46 -20.46
CA ILE A 79 0.57 -11.21 -19.87
C ILE A 79 -0.02 -12.58 -19.53
N LYS A 80 0.30 -13.61 -20.33
CA LYS A 80 -0.05 -14.98 -19.98
C LYS A 80 0.43 -15.24 -18.55
N LEU A 81 -0.50 -15.33 -17.60
CA LEU A 81 -0.24 -15.83 -16.26
C LEU A 81 0.21 -17.28 -16.41
N GLY A 82 1.53 -17.46 -16.45
CA GLY A 82 2.19 -18.70 -16.78
C GLY A 82 3.49 -18.86 -16.01
N ARG A 83 4.20 -19.95 -16.28
CA ARG A 83 5.48 -20.23 -15.64
C ARG A 83 6.43 -19.05 -15.90
N LYS A 84 6.98 -18.48 -14.83
CA LYS A 84 8.01 -17.44 -14.92
C LYS A 84 9.10 -17.87 -15.91
N ILE A 85 9.38 -17.01 -16.89
CA ILE A 85 10.39 -17.24 -17.93
C ILE A 85 11.77 -17.46 -17.29
N ARG A 86 12.04 -16.78 -16.16
CA ARG A 86 13.26 -16.93 -15.38
C ARG A 86 12.95 -17.52 -14.01
N LYS A 87 13.83 -18.40 -13.55
CA LYS A 87 13.78 -18.91 -12.16
C LYS A 87 14.11 -17.77 -11.21
N ARG A 88 13.47 -17.76 -10.03
CA ARG A 88 13.85 -16.87 -8.92
C ARG A 88 15.30 -17.17 -8.53
N VAL A 89 16.10 -16.13 -8.36
CA VAL A 89 17.42 -16.22 -7.73
C VAL A 89 17.21 -16.45 -6.23
N LYS A 90 17.81 -17.51 -5.69
CA LYS A 90 17.75 -17.84 -4.27
C LYS A 90 18.82 -17.07 -3.50
N SER A 91 18.53 -16.70 -2.26
CA SER A 91 19.55 -16.20 -1.33
C SER A 91 20.48 -17.33 -0.88
N ILE A 92 21.61 -16.99 -0.27
CA ILE A 92 22.60 -17.95 0.26
C ILE A 92 21.93 -18.92 1.24
N ASP A 93 21.15 -18.42 2.19
CA ASP A 93 20.41 -19.22 3.19
C ASP A 93 19.37 -20.18 2.57
N GLU A 94 18.73 -19.80 1.44
CA GLU A 94 17.76 -20.66 0.76
C GLU A 94 18.42 -21.83 -0.01
N ASN A 95 19.69 -21.72 -0.38
CA ASN A 95 20.40 -22.79 -1.10
C ASN A 95 20.69 -24.00 -0.20
N PHE A 96 20.93 -23.78 1.08
CA PHE A 96 21.16 -24.84 2.06
C PHE A 96 19.87 -25.54 2.53
N LYS A 97 18.71 -24.93 2.28
CA LYS A 97 17.41 -25.51 2.64
C LYS A 97 17.02 -26.59 1.63
N SER A 98 17.10 -27.84 2.05
CA SER A 98 16.60 -28.96 1.25
C SER A 98 15.08 -28.86 1.04
N LYS A 99 14.60 -29.34 -0.11
CA LYS A 99 13.17 -29.30 -0.45
C LYS A 99 12.40 -30.19 0.53
N ARG A 100 11.53 -29.58 1.34
CA ARG A 100 10.65 -30.35 2.25
C ARG A 100 9.76 -31.28 1.43
N ARG A 101 9.74 -32.56 1.78
CA ARG A 101 8.83 -33.54 1.17
C ARG A 101 7.42 -33.29 1.69
N ASN A 102 6.44 -33.23 0.78
CA ASN A 102 5.05 -33.08 1.15
C ASN A 102 4.58 -34.31 1.94
N LYS A 103 3.96 -34.08 3.09
CA LYS A 103 3.36 -35.12 3.95
C LYS A 103 1.86 -35.19 3.70
N CYS A 104 1.30 -36.39 3.71
CA CYS A 104 -0.15 -36.58 3.63
C CYS A 104 -0.84 -35.85 4.80
N SER A 105 -1.89 -35.08 4.53
CA SER A 105 -2.56 -34.31 5.59
C SER A 105 -3.36 -35.18 6.57
N ILE A 106 -3.69 -36.42 6.18
CA ILE A 106 -4.37 -37.41 7.03
C ILE A 106 -3.35 -38.14 7.90
N CYS A 107 -2.49 -38.97 7.31
CA CYS A 107 -1.61 -39.86 8.07
C CYS A 107 -0.20 -39.29 8.34
N LYS A 108 0.10 -38.06 7.89
CA LYS A 108 1.39 -37.35 8.07
C LYS A 108 2.64 -38.06 7.51
N ARG A 109 2.48 -39.17 6.78
CA ARG A 109 3.58 -39.87 6.09
C ARG A 109 3.81 -39.27 4.70
N THR A 110 5.06 -39.33 4.22
CA THR A 110 5.42 -38.91 2.85
C THR A 110 5.14 -40.02 1.84
N GLY A 111 5.13 -39.71 0.55
CA GLY A 111 5.05 -40.71 -0.54
C GLY A 111 3.69 -40.85 -1.20
N HIS A 112 2.63 -40.26 -0.64
CA HIS A 112 1.29 -40.27 -1.23
C HIS A 112 0.54 -38.96 -0.94
N LYS A 113 -0.56 -38.73 -1.66
CA LYS A 113 -1.43 -37.55 -1.47
C LYS A 113 -2.58 -37.89 -0.53
N ARG A 114 -3.24 -36.86 0.03
CA ARG A 114 -4.47 -37.03 0.82
C ARG A 114 -5.52 -37.89 0.07
N THR A 115 -5.68 -37.62 -1.22
CA THR A 115 -6.66 -38.29 -2.10
C THR A 115 -6.39 -39.79 -2.28
N THR A 116 -5.13 -40.20 -2.20
CA THR A 116 -4.70 -41.59 -2.35
C THR A 116 -4.29 -42.22 -1.01
N CYS A 117 -4.67 -41.60 0.11
CA CYS A 117 -4.35 -42.11 1.43
C CYS A 117 -5.24 -43.31 1.76
N VAL A 118 -4.63 -44.40 2.23
CA VAL A 118 -5.35 -45.61 2.66
C VAL A 118 -6.18 -45.34 3.92
N ASN A 119 -5.72 -44.44 4.80
CA ASN A 119 -6.43 -44.05 6.02
C ASN A 119 -7.46 -42.93 5.78
N LYS A 120 -7.97 -42.78 4.54
CA LYS A 120 -9.03 -41.81 4.27
C LYS A 120 -10.31 -42.31 4.93
N ASN A 121 -10.88 -41.53 5.86
CA ASN A 121 -12.22 -41.82 6.38
C ASN A 121 -13.20 -41.55 5.24
N THR A 122 -13.76 -42.61 4.67
CA THR A 122 -14.87 -42.54 3.73
C THR A 122 -16.14 -42.31 4.54
N SER A 123 -16.69 -41.10 4.45
CA SER A 123 -18.08 -40.81 4.84
C SER A 123 -18.96 -40.92 3.61
#